data_AF-A0A851K0V8-F1
#
_entry.id   AF-A0A851K0V8-F1
#
_cell.length_a   1.000
_cell.length_b   1.000
_cell.length_c   1.000
_cell.angle_alpha   90.00
_cell.angle_beta   90.00
_cell.angle_gamma   90.00
#
_symmetry.space_group_name_H-M   'P 1'
#
loop_
_entity.id
_entity.type
_entity.pdbx_description
1 polymer ?
#
loop_
_entity_poly.entity_id
_entity_poly.type
_entity_poly.pdbx_seq_one_letter_code
_entity_poly.pdbx_strand_id
1 'polypeptide(L)'
;SLRFPEKLWKMLESDQFQSVWWTEGGKCVAINKDLFEVEVLGREGQQVFHTQKIRSFMRQLNAYGFTKMQRNFQRSASLPEFLAEEAAASAHSQILYYYNPSFNRAHPWLSETCKRR
;
A
#
# COMPACT_ATOMS: atom_id res chain seq x y z
N SER A 1 19.11 1.08 11.85
CA SER A 1 17.88 0.47 11.30
C SER A 1 16.98 1.59 10.81
N LEU A 2 16.48 1.53 9.56
CA LEU A 2 15.59 2.55 9.01
C LEU A 2 14.25 2.58 9.77
N ARG A 3 13.66 3.77 9.91
CA ARG A 3 12.31 3.95 10.45
C ARG A 3 11.27 3.46 9.45
N PHE A 4 10.03 3.30 9.92
CA PHE A 4 8.94 2.77 9.11
C PHE A 4 8.72 3.54 7.78
N PRO A 5 8.64 4.89 7.74
CA PRO A 5 8.43 5.61 6.49
C PRO A 5 9.60 5.42 5.50
N GLU A 6 10.83 5.43 5.98
CA GLU A 6 12.03 5.23 5.14
C GLU A 6 12.05 3.81 4.53
N LYS A 7 11.66 2.78 5.31
CA LYS A 7 11.52 1.41 4.81
C LYS A 7 10.44 1.31 3.73
N LEU A 8 9.27 1.91 3.99
CA LEU A 8 8.16 1.95 3.04
C LEU A 8 8.56 2.67 1.74
N TRP A 9 9.29 3.77 1.85
CA TRP A 9 9.80 4.52 0.70
C TRP A 9 10.72 3.66 -0.17
N LYS A 10 11.73 3.03 0.43
CA LYS A 10 12.67 2.17 -0.31
C LYS A 10 11.96 0.99 -0.98
N MET A 11 10.93 0.45 -0.33
CA MET A 11 10.12 -0.62 -0.90
C MET A 11 9.31 -0.14 -2.12
N LEU A 12 8.75 1.07 -2.07
CA LEU A 12 7.99 1.68 -3.16
C LEU A 12 8.82 2.09 -4.38
N GLU A 13 10.11 2.36 -4.20
CA GLU A 13 11.04 2.63 -5.30
C GLU A 13 11.73 1.38 -5.85
N SER A 14 11.55 0.22 -5.19
CA SER A 14 12.12 -1.05 -5.62
C SER A 14 11.17 -1.77 -6.57
N ASP A 15 11.72 -2.36 -7.63
CA ASP A 15 11.00 -3.24 -8.56
C ASP A 15 10.81 -4.67 -8.04
N GLN A 16 11.44 -4.99 -6.89
CA GLN A 16 11.37 -6.32 -6.27
C GLN A 16 10.02 -6.66 -5.65
N PHE A 17 9.14 -5.67 -5.47
CA PHE A 17 7.85 -5.83 -4.82
C PHE A 17 6.72 -5.46 -5.78
N GLN A 18 5.83 -6.41 -6.03
CA GLN A 18 4.66 -6.21 -6.89
C GLN A 18 3.40 -5.90 -6.07
N SER A 19 3.43 -6.18 -4.77
CA SER A 19 2.29 -5.97 -3.87
C SER A 19 2.05 -4.52 -3.44
N VAL A 20 3.00 -3.62 -3.69
CA VAL A 20 2.96 -2.23 -3.22
C VAL A 20 3.60 -1.29 -4.24
N TRP A 21 2.92 -0.20 -4.57
CA TRP A 21 3.40 0.75 -5.58
C TRP A 21 2.85 2.15 -5.35
N TRP A 22 3.49 3.12 -6.00
CA TRP A 22 2.94 4.47 -6.12
C TRP A 22 1.78 4.47 -7.11
N THR A 23 0.64 5.05 -6.70
CA THR A 23 -0.44 5.39 -7.64
C THR A 23 0.03 6.37 -8.71
N GLU A 24 -0.73 6.48 -9.79
CA GLU A 24 -0.53 7.51 -10.82
C GLU A 24 -0.42 8.91 -10.18
N GLY A 25 0.63 9.65 -10.56
CA GLY A 25 0.97 10.94 -9.97
C GLY A 25 1.73 10.87 -8.63
N GLY A 26 1.99 9.69 -8.08
CA GLY A 26 2.89 9.51 -6.92
C GLY A 26 2.37 10.05 -5.59
N LYS A 27 1.07 10.33 -5.48
CA LYS A 27 0.47 10.95 -4.28
C LYS A 27 -0.01 9.95 -3.24
N CYS A 28 -0.37 8.75 -3.65
CA CYS A 28 -0.89 7.71 -2.76
C CYS A 28 -0.09 6.41 -2.91
N VAL A 29 -0.04 5.66 -1.82
CA VAL A 29 0.48 4.30 -1.76
C VAL A 29 -0.67 3.34 -2.04
N ALA A 30 -0.51 2.48 -3.04
CA ALA A 30 -1.41 1.38 -3.34
C ALA A 30 -0.82 0.07 -2.81
N ILE A 31 -1.66 -0.77 -2.20
CA ILE A 31 -1.25 -2.04 -1.61
C ILE A 31 -2.24 -3.11 -2.01
N ASN A 32 -1.81 -4.11 -2.78
CA ASN A 32 -2.56 -5.35 -2.94
C ASN A 32 -2.45 -6.15 -1.64
N LYS A 33 -3.50 -6.12 -0.83
CA LYS A 33 -3.50 -6.67 0.54
C LYS A 33 -3.06 -8.13 0.60
N ASP A 34 -3.63 -8.98 -0.26
CA ASP A 34 -3.42 -10.42 -0.18
C ASP A 34 -2.02 -10.79 -0.69
N LEU A 35 -1.56 -10.15 -1.78
CA LEU A 35 -0.20 -10.32 -2.27
C LEU A 35 0.84 -9.79 -1.27
N PHE A 36 0.55 -8.68 -0.57
CA PHE A 36 1.45 -8.08 0.41
C PHE A 36 1.68 -8.97 1.62
N GLU A 37 0.64 -9.68 2.08
CA GLU A 37 0.77 -10.66 3.16
C GLU A 37 1.76 -11.77 2.80
N VAL A 38 1.70 -12.29 1.57
CA VAL A 38 2.60 -13.35 1.10
C VAL A 38 4.00 -12.82 0.80
N GLU A 39 4.10 -11.75 0.00
CA GLU A 39 5.36 -11.25 -0.56
C GLU A 39 6.24 -10.58 0.49
N VAL A 40 5.65 -9.77 1.37
CA VAL A 40 6.40 -8.89 2.30
C VAL A 40 6.34 -9.38 3.73
N LEU A 41 5.18 -9.87 4.20
CA LEU A 41 4.98 -10.26 5.59
C LEU A 41 5.21 -11.75 5.86
N GLY A 42 5.12 -12.60 4.84
CA GLY A 42 5.26 -14.05 4.93
C GLY A 42 6.71 -14.57 4.92
N ARG A 43 7.70 -13.72 4.63
CA ARG A 43 9.12 -14.11 4.52
C ARG A 43 9.80 -14.20 5.90
N GLU A 44 9.77 -15.36 6.53
CA GLU A 44 10.49 -15.58 7.79
C GLU A 44 12.01 -15.39 7.62
N GLY A 45 12.66 -14.67 8.56
CA GLY A 45 14.10 -14.44 8.57
C GLY A 45 14.60 -13.34 7.61
N GLN A 46 13.77 -12.85 6.69
CA GLN A 46 14.09 -11.77 5.76
C GLN A 46 13.04 -10.65 5.77
N GLN A 47 12.34 -10.44 6.90
CA GLN A 47 11.26 -9.47 6.94
C GLN A 47 11.75 -8.03 6.76
N VAL A 48 11.16 -7.31 5.81
CA VAL A 48 11.34 -5.85 5.65
C VAL A 48 10.82 -5.11 6.90
N PHE A 49 9.66 -5.53 7.41
CA PHE A 49 9.02 -5.00 8.61
C PHE A 49 9.02 -6.05 9.73
N HIS A 50 9.20 -5.63 10.98
CA HIS A 50 9.18 -6.55 12.14
C HIS A 50 7.74 -6.98 12.51
N THR A 51 6.99 -7.51 11.54
CA THR A 51 5.67 -8.07 11.74
C THR A 51 5.32 -9.00 10.58
N GLN A 52 4.54 -10.04 10.87
CA GLN A 52 3.95 -10.94 9.86
C GLN A 52 2.45 -10.66 9.68
N LYS A 53 1.88 -9.69 10.41
CA LYS A 53 0.43 -9.43 10.44
C LYS A 53 0.12 -8.13 9.72
N ILE A 54 -0.73 -8.16 8.69
CA ILE A 54 -1.07 -6.94 7.94
C ILE A 54 -1.72 -5.87 8.80
N ARG A 55 -2.50 -6.27 9.82
CA ARG A 55 -3.12 -5.33 10.77
C ARG A 55 -2.07 -4.50 11.51
N SER A 56 -0.92 -5.11 11.85
CA SER A 56 0.19 -4.39 12.49
C SER A 56 0.85 -3.40 11.54
N PHE A 57 1.00 -3.77 10.27
CA PHE A 57 1.51 -2.87 9.23
C PHE A 57 0.55 -1.68 9.01
N MET A 58 -0.76 -1.92 8.89
CA MET A 58 -1.76 -0.85 8.79
C MET A 58 -1.76 0.07 10.02
N ARG A 59 -1.55 -0.47 11.22
CA ARG A 59 -1.41 0.35 12.43
C ARG A 59 -0.19 1.26 12.36
N GLN A 60 0.93 0.79 11.79
CA GLN A 60 2.09 1.65 11.54
C GLN A 60 1.75 2.76 10.54
N LEU A 61 1.09 2.46 9.42
CA LEU A 61 0.60 3.50 8.50
C LEU A 61 -0.21 4.57 9.24
N ASN A 62 -1.21 4.17 10.03
CA ASN A 62 -2.03 5.11 10.80
C ASN A 62 -1.21 5.92 11.80
N ALA A 63 -0.23 5.29 12.48
CA ALA A 63 0.64 5.97 13.43
C ALA A 63 1.56 7.02 12.77
N TYR A 64 1.85 6.90 11.48
CA TYR A 64 2.59 7.92 10.71
C TYR A 64 1.67 8.87 9.93
N GLY A 65 0.37 8.82 10.20
CA GLY A 65 -0.60 9.76 9.67
C GLY A 65 -1.12 9.47 8.27
N PHE A 66 -0.86 8.27 7.75
CA PHE A 66 -1.52 7.82 6.53
C PHE A 66 -3.01 7.60 6.79
N THR A 67 -3.82 8.05 5.84
CA THR A 67 -5.28 7.90 5.88
C THR A 67 -5.71 6.97 4.76
N LYS A 68 -6.48 5.93 5.10
CA LYS A 68 -7.05 5.02 4.11
C LYS A 68 -8.09 5.76 3.27
N MET A 69 -7.94 5.75 1.95
CA MET A 69 -8.92 6.32 1.04
C MET A 69 -10.04 5.31 0.79
N GLN A 70 -11.29 5.77 0.90
CA GLN A 70 -12.46 4.99 0.48
C GLN A 70 -12.56 5.08 -1.04
N ARG A 71 -12.20 4.01 -1.76
CA ARG A 71 -12.65 3.86 -3.15
C ARG A 71 -13.96 3.11 -3.13
N ASN A 72 -15.03 3.80 -3.48
CA ASN A 72 -16.28 3.15 -3.82
C ASN A 72 -16.03 2.45 -5.16
N PHE A 73 -15.65 1.16 -5.11
CA PHE A 73 -15.76 0.30 -6.27
C PHE A 73 -17.26 0.08 -6.51
N GLN A 74 -17.93 1.09 -7.06
CA GLN A 74 -19.28 0.88 -7.58
C GLN A 74 -19.11 -0.10 -8.73
N ARG A 75 -19.56 -1.34 -8.53
CA ARG A 75 -19.87 -2.26 -9.61
C ARG A 75 -20.77 -1.50 -10.56
N SER A 76 -20.24 -1.05 -11.69
CA SER A 76 -21.05 -0.34 -12.67
C SER A 76 -22.15 -1.31 -13.11
N ALA A 77 -23.41 -0.98 -12.84
CA ALA A 77 -24.54 -1.84 -13.16
C ALA A 77 -24.71 -2.07 -14.68
N SER A 78 -23.97 -1.32 -15.50
CA SER A 78 -23.94 -1.40 -16.96
C SER A 78 -22.74 -2.15 -17.55
N LEU A 79 -21.84 -2.70 -16.72
CA LEU A 79 -20.66 -3.40 -17.24
C LEU A 79 -21.09 -4.74 -17.89
N PRO A 80 -20.68 -5.04 -19.14
CA PRO A 80 -20.91 -6.34 -19.76
C PRO A 80 -20.42 -7.48 -18.87
N GLU A 81 -21.13 -8.61 -18.86
CA GLU A 81 -20.89 -9.73 -17.94
C GLU A 81 -19.46 -10.28 -18.01
N PHE A 82 -18.87 -10.34 -19.22
CA PHE A 82 -17.48 -10.77 -19.41
C PHE A 82 -16.45 -9.83 -18.76
N LEU A 83 -16.71 -8.51 -18.77
CA LEU A 83 -15.89 -7.53 -18.06
C LEU A 83 -16.23 -7.49 -16.57
N ALA A 84 -17.44 -7.88 -16.20
CA ALA A 84 -17.90 -7.87 -14.83
C ALA A 84 -17.21 -8.96 -14.00
N GLU A 85 -16.86 -10.11 -14.59
CA GLU A 85 -16.05 -11.15 -13.93
C GLU A 85 -14.61 -10.67 -13.69
N GLU A 86 -13.97 -10.04 -14.68
CA GLU A 86 -12.63 -9.47 -14.54
C GLU A 86 -12.60 -8.31 -13.55
N ALA A 87 -13.58 -7.40 -13.62
CA ALA A 87 -13.76 -6.32 -12.66
C ALA A 87 -14.12 -6.84 -11.26
N ALA A 88 -14.87 -7.95 -11.16
CA ALA A 88 -15.14 -8.60 -9.88
C ALA A 88 -13.86 -9.24 -9.32
N ALA A 89 -13.08 -9.98 -10.11
CA ALA A 89 -11.79 -10.53 -9.71
C ALA A 89 -10.80 -9.44 -9.25
N SER A 90 -10.80 -8.31 -9.96
CA SER A 90 -10.06 -7.10 -9.58
C SER A 90 -10.62 -6.44 -8.31
N ALA A 91 -11.93 -6.46 -8.10
CA ALA A 91 -12.58 -6.00 -6.86
C ALA A 91 -12.36 -6.97 -5.68
N HIS A 92 -12.12 -8.26 -5.94
CA HIS A 92 -11.82 -9.28 -4.93
C HIS A 92 -10.41 -9.13 -4.39
N SER A 93 -9.46 -8.64 -5.18
CA SER A 93 -8.16 -8.18 -4.67
C SER A 93 -8.37 -6.85 -3.97
N GLN A 94 -8.40 -6.85 -2.63
CA GLN A 94 -8.62 -5.65 -1.83
C GLN A 94 -7.43 -4.70 -1.94
N ILE A 95 -7.31 -3.96 -3.04
CA ILE A 95 -6.30 -2.91 -3.17
C ILE A 95 -6.66 -1.79 -2.20
N LEU A 96 -5.74 -1.51 -1.29
CA LEU A 96 -5.86 -0.46 -0.30
C LEU A 96 -5.07 0.75 -0.75
N TYR A 97 -5.68 1.92 -0.65
CA TYR A 97 -5.02 3.18 -0.97
C TYR A 97 -4.82 4.00 0.29
N TYR A 98 -3.59 4.47 0.50
CA TYR A 98 -3.22 5.30 1.63
C TYR A 98 -2.60 6.61 1.16
N TYR A 99 -3.10 7.71 1.72
CA TYR A 99 -2.63 9.06 1.44
C TYR A 99 -1.97 9.66 2.68
N ASN A 100 -0.87 10.39 2.48
CA ASN A 100 -0.25 11.22 3.50
C ASN A 100 0.41 12.44 2.82
N PRO A 101 0.04 13.69 3.18
CA PRO A 101 0.63 14.88 2.56
C PRO A 101 2.15 14.98 2.78
N SER A 102 2.64 14.39 3.87
CA SER A 102 4.07 14.32 4.21
C SER A 102 4.75 13.06 3.69
N PHE A 103 4.18 12.37 2.70
CA PHE A 103 4.78 11.19 2.08
C PHE A 103 4.29 11.01 0.64
N ASN A 104 5.07 11.46 -0.34
CA ASN A 104 4.73 11.36 -1.75
C ASN A 104 6.00 11.27 -2.61
N ARG A 105 5.87 10.67 -3.81
CA ARG A 105 7.00 10.35 -4.68
C ARG A 105 7.83 11.55 -5.13
N ALA A 106 7.18 12.71 -5.32
CA ALA A 106 7.84 13.92 -5.80
C ALA A 106 8.77 14.56 -4.75
N HIS A 107 8.62 14.22 -3.48
CA HIS A 107 9.35 14.83 -2.37
C HIS A 107 9.97 13.76 -1.44
N PRO A 108 11.05 13.07 -1.86
CA PRO A 108 11.64 11.96 -1.12
C PRO A 108 12.08 12.28 0.31
N TRP A 109 12.59 13.50 0.53
CA TRP A 109 13.03 13.98 1.85
C TRP A 109 11.92 13.98 2.90
N LEU A 110 10.65 14.02 2.49
CA LEU A 110 9.53 13.95 3.41
C LEU A 110 9.45 12.61 4.14
N SER A 111 9.97 11.51 3.54
CA SER A 111 10.03 10.21 4.20
C SER A 111 10.92 10.24 5.45
N GLU A 112 11.96 11.07 5.46
CA GLU A 112 12.86 11.27 6.60
C GLU A 112 12.23 12.19 7.66
N THR A 113 11.42 13.16 7.24
CA THR A 113 10.78 14.10 8.19
C THR A 113 9.41 13.62 8.66
N CYS A 114 8.88 12.50 8.12
CA CYS A 114 7.58 11.96 8.48
C CYS A 114 7.60 11.48 9.95
N LYS A 115 6.93 12.23 10.82
CA LYS A 115 6.88 11.96 12.26
C LYS A 115 5.77 10.98 12.59
N ARG A 116 6.02 10.17 13.61
CA ARG A 116 4.99 9.37 14.27
C ARG A 116 4.10 10.32 15.09
N ARG A 117 2.79 10.14 15.00
CA ARG A 117 1.76 10.84 15.79
C ARG A 117 1.68 10.28 17.20
#